data_AF-A0A8H4W878-F1
#
_entry.id   AF-A0A8H4W878-F1
#
_cell.length_a   1.000
_cell.length_b   1.000
_cell.length_c   1.000
_cell.angle_alpha   90.00
_cell.angle_beta   90.00
_cell.angle_gamma   90.00
#
_symmetry.space_group_name_H-M   'P 1'
#
loop_
_entity.id
_entity.type
_entity.pdbx_description
1 polymer ?
#
loop_
_entity_poly.entity_id
_entity_poly.type
_entity_poly.pdbx_seq_one_letter_code
_entity_poly.pdbx_strand_id
1 'polypeptide(L)'
;MINASYGWHFQYLTILGLTVAYATFICGFLADITLSHELFLVKNTLTLCSAPLEVLISLLYWGISAIDKSLVVPPEIQISPLADVGFHAVPSILLVVDLLFLSPPWTINALPAMGLSSAIAVGYWAWVEHCFKHNGFYPYPLFGKLDTIQRIVLFTMAALTMTGSTAMLKWLYGRVNGSEGAKKRSVPRNRKRE
;
A
#
# COMPACT_ATOMS: atom_id res chain seq x y z
N MET A 1 -16.74 -9.03 -18.55
CA MET A 1 -16.65 -7.56 -18.64
C MET A 1 -15.26 -7.05 -18.29
N ILE A 2 -14.72 -7.31 -17.09
CA ILE A 2 -13.41 -6.78 -16.65
C ILE A 2 -12.25 -7.11 -17.61
N ASN A 3 -12.21 -8.32 -18.18
CA ASN A 3 -11.14 -8.73 -19.12
C ASN A 3 -11.13 -7.95 -20.45
N ALA A 4 -12.22 -7.25 -20.78
CA ALA A 4 -12.33 -6.41 -21.97
C ALA A 4 -12.28 -4.91 -21.64
N SER A 5 -12.14 -4.54 -20.36
CA SER A 5 -12.16 -3.16 -19.90
C SER A 5 -10.79 -2.50 -20.02
N TYR A 6 -10.78 -1.20 -20.33
CA TYR A 6 -9.59 -0.37 -20.27
C TYR A 6 -9.00 -0.37 -18.86
N GLY A 7 -7.68 -0.53 -18.78
CA GLY A 7 -6.98 -0.71 -17.50
C GLY A 7 -7.08 -2.12 -16.92
N TRP A 8 -7.82 -3.04 -17.55
CA TRP A 8 -7.95 -4.44 -17.18
C TRP A 8 -8.23 -4.63 -15.68
N HIS A 9 -7.40 -5.39 -14.95
CA HIS A 9 -7.47 -5.50 -13.49
C HIS A 9 -6.76 -4.35 -12.74
N PHE A 10 -5.93 -3.56 -13.41
CA PHE A 10 -5.18 -2.46 -12.81
C PHE A 10 -6.02 -1.21 -12.51
N GLN A 11 -7.33 -1.22 -12.82
CA GLN A 11 -8.27 -0.21 -12.32
C GLN A 11 -8.54 -0.34 -10.81
N TYR A 12 -8.34 -1.52 -10.23
CA TYR A 12 -8.55 -1.77 -8.80
C TYR A 12 -7.33 -1.37 -8.00
N LEU A 13 -7.52 -0.56 -6.95
CA LEU A 13 -6.45 -0.17 -6.03
C LEU A 13 -5.81 -1.40 -5.37
N THR A 14 -6.61 -2.41 -5.03
CA THR A 14 -6.14 -3.68 -4.48
C THR A 14 -5.12 -4.36 -5.41
N ILE A 15 -5.37 -4.38 -6.72
CA ILE A 15 -4.44 -5.01 -7.69
C ILE A 15 -3.17 -4.19 -7.88
N LEU A 16 -3.28 -2.85 -7.88
CA LEU A 16 -2.12 -1.97 -7.89
C LEU A 16 -1.25 -2.18 -6.65
N GLY A 17 -1.86 -2.21 -5.47
CA GLY A 17 -1.17 -2.52 -4.21
C GLY A 17 -0.46 -3.87 -4.27
N LEU A 18 -1.22 -4.94 -4.59
CA LEU A 18 -0.72 -6.30 -4.70
C LEU A 18 0.47 -6.40 -5.65
N THR A 19 0.46 -5.63 -6.73
CA THR A 19 1.58 -5.59 -7.69
C THR A 19 2.86 -5.04 -7.05
N VAL A 20 2.76 -3.95 -6.29
CA VAL A 20 3.92 -3.37 -5.59
C VAL A 20 4.35 -4.26 -4.41
N ALA A 21 3.41 -4.85 -3.68
CA ALA A 21 3.70 -5.81 -2.61
C ALA A 21 4.42 -7.05 -3.15
N TYR A 22 3.93 -7.63 -4.26
CA TYR A 22 4.55 -8.74 -4.93
C TYR A 22 5.97 -8.40 -5.41
N ALA A 23 6.16 -7.25 -6.06
CA ALA A 23 7.49 -6.78 -6.46
C ALA A 23 8.43 -6.61 -5.25
N THR A 24 7.91 -6.09 -4.13
CA THR A 24 8.66 -5.94 -2.86
C THR A 24 9.17 -7.30 -2.38
N PHE A 25 8.29 -8.31 -2.31
CA PHE A 25 8.67 -9.65 -1.85
C PHE A 25 9.59 -10.38 -2.83
N ILE A 26 9.39 -10.23 -4.15
CA ILE A 26 10.30 -10.81 -5.14
C ILE A 26 11.70 -10.20 -5.03
N CYS A 27 11.81 -8.86 -4.89
CA CYS A 27 13.09 -8.22 -4.67
C CYS A 27 13.75 -8.69 -3.36
N GLY A 28 12.99 -8.85 -2.27
CA GLY A 28 13.48 -9.39 -1.01
C GLY A 28 13.98 -10.83 -1.13
N PHE A 29 13.16 -11.71 -1.71
CA PHE A 29 13.50 -13.11 -1.95
C PHE A 29 14.76 -13.27 -2.80
N LEU A 30 14.87 -12.51 -3.90
CA LEU A 30 16.05 -12.53 -4.75
C LEU A 30 17.27 -11.95 -4.02
N ALA A 31 17.10 -10.89 -3.22
CA ALA A 31 18.18 -10.35 -2.39
C ALA A 31 18.73 -11.40 -1.42
N ASP A 32 17.85 -12.19 -0.79
CA ASP A 32 18.24 -13.21 0.18
C ASP A 32 18.98 -14.38 -0.48
N ILE A 33 18.52 -14.85 -1.65
CA ILE A 33 19.17 -15.97 -2.37
C ILE A 33 20.49 -15.54 -3.01
N THR A 34 20.55 -14.32 -3.56
CA THR A 34 21.73 -13.84 -4.29
C THR A 34 22.72 -13.06 -3.41
N LEU A 35 22.34 -12.76 -2.17
CA LEU A 35 23.07 -11.87 -1.26
C LEU A 35 23.31 -10.47 -1.86
N SER A 36 22.41 -10.02 -2.75
CA SER A 36 22.55 -8.76 -3.47
C SER A 36 22.10 -7.57 -2.64
N HIS A 37 23.04 -6.67 -2.36
CA HIS A 37 22.77 -5.41 -1.68
C HIS A 37 21.83 -4.50 -2.49
N GLU A 38 21.97 -4.46 -3.81
CA GLU A 38 21.13 -3.61 -4.66
C GLU A 38 19.67 -4.06 -4.66
N LEU A 39 19.42 -5.37 -4.72
CA LEU A 39 18.06 -5.91 -4.60
C LEU A 39 17.45 -5.62 -3.23
N PHE A 40 18.27 -5.67 -2.17
CA PHE A 40 17.84 -5.30 -0.83
C PHE A 40 17.49 -3.80 -0.72
N LEU A 41 18.24 -2.91 -1.35
CA LEU A 41 17.91 -1.48 -1.43
C LEU A 41 16.62 -1.24 -2.20
N VAL A 42 16.43 -1.91 -3.34
CA VAL A 42 15.20 -1.83 -4.13
C VAL A 42 14.00 -2.31 -3.30
N LYS A 43 14.10 -3.48 -2.65
CA LYS A 43 13.08 -3.99 -1.73
C LYS A 43 12.72 -2.95 -0.68
N ASN A 44 13.69 -2.39 0.03
CA ASN A 44 13.43 -1.42 1.10
C ASN A 44 12.81 -0.12 0.56
N THR A 45 13.17 0.29 -0.65
CA THR A 45 12.56 1.45 -1.31
C THR A 45 11.10 1.17 -1.68
N LEU A 46 10.80 0.00 -2.23
CA LEU A 46 9.44 -0.41 -2.54
C LEU A 46 8.58 -0.52 -1.27
N THR A 47 9.15 -1.04 -0.17
CA THR A 47 8.49 -1.17 1.14
C THR A 47 8.02 0.18 1.71
N LEU A 48 8.68 1.30 1.39
CA LEU A 48 8.23 2.65 1.80
C LEU A 48 6.86 3.01 1.23
N CYS A 49 6.47 2.40 0.11
CA CYS A 49 5.19 2.59 -0.55
C CYS A 49 4.24 1.41 -0.29
N SER A 50 4.69 0.17 -0.51
CA SER A 50 3.82 -1.01 -0.46
C SER A 50 3.24 -1.26 0.92
N ALA A 51 4.03 -1.17 1.99
CA ALA A 51 3.53 -1.44 3.34
C ALA A 51 2.42 -0.47 3.79
N PRO A 52 2.59 0.87 3.72
CA PRO A 52 1.51 1.78 4.10
C PRO A 52 0.32 1.71 3.12
N LEU A 53 0.54 1.40 1.84
CA LEU A 53 -0.53 1.25 0.84
C LEU A 53 -1.38 0.01 1.12
N GLU A 54 -0.77 -1.14 1.41
CA GLU A 54 -1.49 -2.36 1.76
C GLU A 54 -2.24 -2.24 3.08
N VAL A 55 -1.66 -1.54 4.07
CA VAL A 55 -2.40 -1.21 5.31
C VAL A 55 -3.60 -0.32 5.01
N LEU A 56 -3.45 0.70 4.14
CA LEU A 56 -4.58 1.53 3.70
C LEU A 56 -5.66 0.68 3.01
N ILE A 57 -5.29 -0.17 2.05
CA ILE A 57 -6.22 -1.04 1.32
C ILE A 57 -6.99 -1.93 2.30
N SER A 58 -6.30 -2.56 3.26
CA SER A 58 -6.92 -3.39 4.29
C SER A 58 -7.93 -2.59 5.14
N LEU A 59 -7.54 -1.41 5.63
CA LEU A 59 -8.40 -0.56 6.43
C LEU A 59 -9.63 -0.07 5.65
N LEU A 60 -9.45 0.39 4.42
CA LEU A 60 -10.56 0.83 3.57
C LEU A 60 -11.49 -0.33 3.23
N TYR A 61 -10.93 -1.47 2.81
CA TYR A 61 -11.73 -2.61 2.42
C TYR A 61 -12.59 -3.13 3.57
N TRP A 62 -11.99 -3.45 4.72
CA TRP A 62 -12.72 -4.01 5.85
C TRP A 62 -13.59 -2.95 6.54
N GLY A 63 -13.13 -1.71 6.62
CA GLY A 63 -13.89 -0.59 7.20
C GLY A 63 -15.17 -0.29 6.42
N ILE A 64 -15.09 -0.23 5.09
CA ILE A 64 -16.27 -0.02 4.25
C ILE A 64 -17.14 -1.29 4.20
N SER A 65 -16.54 -2.49 4.10
CA SER A 65 -17.28 -3.75 4.07
C SER A 65 -18.07 -4.03 5.34
N ALA A 66 -17.59 -3.54 6.50
CA ALA A 66 -18.32 -3.64 7.77
C ALA A 66 -19.62 -2.81 7.78
N ILE A 67 -19.73 -1.79 6.92
CA ILE A 67 -20.93 -0.98 6.75
C ILE A 67 -21.78 -1.57 5.62
N ASP A 68 -21.19 -1.69 4.42
CA ASP A 68 -21.83 -2.25 3.24
C ASP A 68 -20.77 -2.73 2.24
N LYS A 69 -20.60 -4.05 2.15
CA LYS A 69 -19.66 -4.70 1.22
C LYS A 69 -19.96 -4.42 -0.24
N SER A 70 -21.21 -4.13 -0.60
CA SER A 70 -21.59 -3.84 -1.99
C SER A 70 -20.97 -2.53 -2.52
N LEU A 71 -20.43 -1.69 -1.64
CA LEU A 71 -19.74 -0.45 -2.01
C LEU A 71 -18.34 -0.71 -2.58
N VAL A 72 -17.69 -1.80 -2.19
CA VAL A 72 -16.32 -2.15 -2.60
C VAL A 72 -16.24 -3.44 -3.42
N VAL A 73 -17.28 -4.27 -3.39
CA VAL A 73 -17.40 -5.47 -4.23
C VAL A 73 -18.69 -5.35 -5.03
N PRO A 74 -18.63 -5.26 -6.37
CA PRO A 74 -19.82 -5.32 -7.22
C PRO A 74 -20.65 -6.59 -6.92
N PRO A 75 -21.99 -6.50 -6.88
CA PRO A 75 -22.84 -7.60 -6.47
C PRO A 75 -22.75 -8.84 -7.39
N GLU A 76 -22.23 -8.67 -8.61
CA GLU A 76 -21.99 -9.74 -9.57
C GLU A 76 -20.73 -10.56 -9.26
N ILE A 77 -19.86 -10.08 -8.36
CA ILE A 77 -18.59 -10.71 -8.00
C ILE A 77 -18.75 -11.47 -6.68
N GLN A 78 -18.57 -12.78 -6.75
CA GLN A 78 -18.44 -13.63 -5.56
C GLN A 78 -16.97 -13.91 -5.28
N ILE A 79 -16.51 -13.48 -4.11
CA ILE A 79 -15.15 -13.72 -3.62
C ILE A 79 -15.23 -14.79 -2.54
N SER A 80 -14.44 -15.86 -2.67
CA SER A 80 -14.35 -16.87 -1.61
C SER A 80 -13.72 -16.24 -0.35
N PRO A 81 -14.10 -16.65 0.86
CA PRO A 81 -13.55 -16.04 2.09
C PRO A 81 -12.02 -16.08 2.16
N LEU A 82 -11.40 -17.17 1.68
CA LEU A 82 -9.95 -17.29 1.65
C LEU A 82 -9.30 -16.30 0.68
N ALA A 83 -9.86 -16.16 -0.53
CA ALA A 83 -9.36 -15.18 -1.50
C ALA A 83 -9.54 -13.75 -0.97
N ASP A 84 -10.63 -13.49 -0.27
CA ASP A 84 -10.93 -12.18 0.29
C ASP A 84 -9.88 -11.74 1.33
N VAL A 85 -9.60 -12.62 2.30
CA VAL A 85 -8.52 -12.43 3.27
C VAL A 85 -7.16 -12.34 2.58
N GLY A 86 -6.95 -13.18 1.55
CA GLY A 86 -5.72 -13.21 0.77
C GLY A 86 -5.42 -11.91 0.02
N PHE A 87 -6.43 -11.24 -0.51
CA PHE A 87 -6.25 -9.99 -1.25
C PHE A 87 -6.18 -8.77 -0.33
N HIS A 88 -6.94 -8.77 0.77
CA HIS A 88 -7.14 -7.55 1.55
C HIS A 88 -6.45 -7.54 2.91
N ALA A 89 -6.06 -8.69 3.47
CA ALA A 89 -5.41 -8.74 4.79
C ALA A 89 -3.96 -9.25 4.70
N VAL A 90 -3.75 -10.39 4.02
CA VAL A 90 -2.44 -11.08 3.99
C VAL A 90 -1.28 -10.16 3.56
N PRO A 91 -1.37 -9.36 2.48
CA PRO A 91 -0.24 -8.54 2.05
C PRO A 91 0.16 -7.50 3.10
N SER A 92 -0.84 -6.84 3.72
CA SER A 92 -0.61 -5.88 4.80
C SER A 92 0.06 -6.53 6.01
N ILE A 93 -0.41 -7.71 6.43
CA ILE A 93 0.17 -8.44 7.57
C ILE A 93 1.62 -8.81 7.29
N LEU A 94 1.90 -9.40 6.11
CA LEU A 94 3.24 -9.85 5.75
C LEU A 94 4.22 -8.68 5.62
N LEU A 95 3.80 -7.56 5.03
CA LEU A 95 4.64 -6.36 4.91
C LEU A 95 4.90 -5.69 6.28
N VAL A 96 3.93 -5.73 7.20
CA VAL A 96 4.14 -5.25 8.57
C VAL A 96 5.11 -6.17 9.32
N VAL A 97 4.98 -7.49 9.20
CA VAL A 97 5.93 -8.45 9.80
C VAL A 97 7.33 -8.24 9.22
N ASP A 98 7.45 -8.14 7.90
CA ASP A 98 8.72 -7.86 7.22
C ASP A 98 9.33 -6.53 7.69
N LEU A 99 8.51 -5.48 7.83
CA LEU A 99 8.97 -4.20 8.38
C LEU A 99 9.51 -4.37 9.79
N LEU A 100 8.72 -4.94 10.70
CA LEU A 100 9.03 -4.94 12.13
C LEU A 100 10.21 -5.84 12.48
N PHE A 101 10.40 -6.94 11.75
CA PHE A 101 11.36 -7.98 12.14
C PHE A 101 12.50 -8.20 11.15
N LEU A 102 12.29 -7.92 9.86
CA LEU A 102 13.22 -8.30 8.78
C LEU A 102 13.85 -7.09 8.06
N SER A 103 13.36 -5.88 8.33
CA SER A 103 13.78 -4.67 7.62
C SER A 103 14.60 -3.70 8.48
N PRO A 104 15.46 -2.87 7.86
CA PRO A 104 16.05 -1.72 8.52
C PRO A 104 14.98 -0.68 8.89
N PRO A 105 15.28 0.24 9.82
CA PRO A 105 14.34 1.29 10.20
C PRO A 105 14.01 2.19 9.01
N TRP A 106 12.73 2.55 8.88
CA TRP A 106 12.34 3.58 7.91
C TRP A 106 12.86 4.96 8.31
N THR A 107 13.51 5.61 7.35
CA THR A 107 14.03 6.97 7.48
C THR A 107 13.06 8.04 6.97
N ILE A 108 11.92 7.65 6.38
CA ILE A 108 10.93 8.59 5.85
C ILE A 108 10.38 9.49 6.96
N ASN A 109 10.39 10.81 6.70
CA ASN A 109 9.86 11.82 7.60
C ASN A 109 8.40 12.14 7.24
N ALA A 110 7.71 12.86 8.13
CA ALA A 110 6.28 13.14 7.99
C ALA A 110 5.92 13.83 6.66
N LEU A 111 6.68 14.85 6.26
CA LEU A 111 6.39 15.59 5.02
C LEU A 111 6.57 14.74 3.75
N PRO A 112 7.69 13.99 3.54
CA PRO A 112 7.77 13.02 2.44
C PRO A 112 6.70 11.93 2.48
N ALA A 113 6.31 11.45 3.66
CA ALA A 113 5.23 10.47 3.80
C ALA A 113 3.88 11.04 3.33
N MET A 114 3.55 12.26 3.75
CA MET A 114 2.38 12.99 3.26
C MET A 114 2.42 13.19 1.75
N GLY A 115 3.56 13.65 1.22
CA GLY A 115 3.74 13.84 -0.22
C GLY A 115 3.52 12.55 -1.02
N LEU A 116 4.08 11.43 -0.55
CA LEU A 116 3.88 10.11 -1.17
C LEU A 116 2.41 9.69 -1.13
N SER A 117 1.76 9.78 0.04
CA SER A 117 0.34 9.44 0.18
C SER A 117 -0.57 10.30 -0.68
N SER A 118 -0.32 11.62 -0.75
CA SER A 118 -1.07 12.53 -1.63
C SER A 118 -0.85 12.22 -3.10
N ALA A 119 0.39 11.94 -3.52
CA ALA A 119 0.71 11.58 -4.89
C ALA A 119 0.01 10.29 -5.32
N ILE A 120 -0.02 9.27 -4.44
CA ILE A 120 -0.74 8.01 -4.69
C ILE A 120 -2.25 8.24 -4.78
N ALA A 121 -2.83 9.02 -3.85
CA ALA A 121 -4.27 9.29 -3.85
C ALA A 121 -4.71 10.05 -5.11
N VAL A 122 -4.01 11.13 -5.47
CA VAL A 122 -4.29 11.91 -6.67
C VAL A 122 -4.03 11.10 -7.93
N GLY A 123 -2.93 10.35 -7.98
CA GLY A 123 -2.59 9.49 -9.11
C GLY A 123 -3.62 8.39 -9.33
N TYR A 124 -4.07 7.73 -8.27
CA TYR A 124 -5.11 6.71 -8.36
C TYR A 124 -6.46 7.32 -8.75
N TRP A 125 -6.81 8.50 -8.22
CA TRP A 125 -8.04 9.18 -8.61
C TRP A 125 -8.02 9.54 -10.11
N ALA A 126 -6.94 10.13 -10.60
CA ALA A 126 -6.79 10.46 -12.01
C ALA A 126 -6.88 9.20 -12.89
N TRP A 127 -6.24 8.10 -12.45
CA TRP A 127 -6.28 6.82 -13.15
C TRP A 127 -7.68 6.23 -13.21
N VAL A 128 -8.42 6.21 -12.10
CA VAL A 128 -9.75 5.61 -12.06
C VAL A 128 -10.77 6.41 -12.85
N GLU A 129 -10.68 7.74 -12.85
CA GLU A 129 -11.52 8.59 -13.72
C GLU A 129 -11.19 8.38 -15.20
N HIS A 130 -9.91 8.14 -15.53
CA HIS A 130 -9.50 7.80 -16.90
C HIS A 130 -10.04 6.44 -17.33
N CYS A 131 -10.00 5.42 -16.47
CA CYS A 131 -10.67 4.14 -16.70
C CYS A 131 -12.18 4.32 -16.88
N PHE A 132 -12.84 5.11 -16.04
CA PHE A 132 -14.27 5.40 -16.13
C PHE A 132 -14.65 6.02 -17.47
N LYS A 133 -13.87 6.98 -17.98
CA LYS A 133 -14.10 7.60 -19.30
C LYS A 133 -14.12 6.61 -20.46
N HIS A 134 -13.36 5.51 -20.37
CA HIS A 134 -13.31 4.48 -21.41
C HIS A 134 -14.33 3.37 -21.19
N ASN A 135 -14.59 3.01 -19.94
CA ASN A 135 -15.38 1.84 -19.59
C ASN A 135 -16.87 2.16 -19.33
N GLY A 136 -17.18 3.39 -18.92
CA GLY A 136 -18.52 3.81 -18.50
C GLY A 136 -18.92 3.33 -17.09
N PHE A 137 -18.02 2.69 -16.36
CA PHE A 137 -18.26 2.22 -14.99
C PHE A 137 -16.98 2.32 -14.13
N TYR A 138 -17.17 2.43 -12.81
CA TYR A 138 -16.08 2.46 -11.82
C TYR A 138 -15.76 1.04 -11.32
N PRO A 139 -14.50 0.76 -10.93
CA PRO A 139 -14.12 -0.53 -10.34
C PRO A 139 -14.78 -0.78 -8.98
N TYR A 140 -15.10 0.30 -8.25
CA TYR A 140 -15.79 0.25 -6.97
C TYR A 140 -17.15 0.96 -7.09
N PRO A 141 -18.27 0.29 -6.80
CA PRO A 141 -19.60 0.90 -6.85
C PRO A 141 -19.73 2.20 -6.04
N LEU A 142 -18.97 2.33 -4.94
CA LEU A 142 -18.88 3.54 -4.13
C LEU A 142 -18.63 4.80 -4.98
N PHE A 143 -17.67 4.77 -5.91
CA PHE A 143 -17.34 5.96 -6.71
C PHE A 143 -18.50 6.44 -7.56
N GLY A 144 -19.32 5.52 -8.10
CA GLY A 144 -20.52 5.87 -8.87
C GLY A 144 -21.62 6.51 -8.04
N LYS A 145 -21.61 6.34 -6.71
CA LYS A 145 -22.60 6.93 -5.79
C LYS A 145 -22.18 8.31 -5.26
N LEU A 146 -20.91 8.68 -5.40
CA LEU A 146 -20.37 9.92 -4.86
C LEU A 146 -20.28 10.99 -5.93
N ASP A 147 -20.64 12.22 -5.56
CA ASP A 147 -20.31 13.41 -6.35
C ASP A 147 -18.82 13.78 -6.24
N THR A 148 -18.39 14.77 -7.01
CA THR A 148 -16.98 15.20 -7.04
C THR A 148 -16.47 15.68 -5.68
N ILE A 149 -17.28 16.41 -4.90
CA ILE A 149 -16.85 16.93 -3.59
C ILE A 149 -16.68 15.76 -2.61
N GLN A 150 -17.61 14.82 -2.61
CA GLN A 150 -17.53 13.63 -1.79
C GLN A 150 -16.33 12.75 -2.18
N ARG A 151 -15.98 12.65 -3.47
CA ARG A 151 -14.75 11.97 -3.92
C ARG A 151 -13.51 12.71 -3.43
N ILE A 152 -13.46 14.04 -3.51
CA ILE A 152 -12.35 14.83 -2.95
C ILE A 152 -12.14 14.47 -1.47
N VAL A 153 -13.22 14.51 -0.68
CA VAL A 153 -13.17 14.14 0.74
C VAL A 153 -12.67 12.71 0.93
N LEU A 154 -13.20 11.75 0.18
CA LEU A 154 -12.79 10.34 0.25
C LEU A 154 -11.29 10.17 -0.03
N PHE A 155 -10.77 10.76 -1.12
CA PHE A 155 -9.36 10.66 -1.49
C PHE A 155 -8.44 11.41 -0.52
N THR A 156 -8.88 12.57 0.02
CA THR A 156 -8.16 13.26 1.10
C THR A 156 -8.09 12.41 2.36
N MET A 157 -9.21 11.80 2.78
CA MET A 157 -9.24 10.92 3.95
C MET A 157 -8.38 9.67 3.75
N ALA A 158 -8.34 9.10 2.54
CA ALA A 158 -7.46 7.99 2.19
C ALA A 158 -5.98 8.39 2.31
N ALA A 159 -5.59 9.56 1.78
CA ALA A 159 -4.22 10.07 1.90
C ALA A 159 -3.80 10.32 3.36
N LEU A 160 -4.69 10.90 4.17
CA LEU A 160 -4.48 11.11 5.61
C LEU A 160 -4.35 9.77 6.35
N THR A 161 -5.21 8.81 6.04
CA THR A 161 -5.16 7.46 6.63
C THR A 161 -3.84 6.77 6.31
N MET A 162 -3.37 6.83 5.05
CA MET A 162 -2.08 6.26 4.66
C MET A 162 -0.89 6.96 5.33
N THR A 163 -0.95 8.29 5.45
CA THR A 163 0.06 9.06 6.19
C THR A 163 0.11 8.63 7.66
N GLY A 164 -1.07 8.53 8.29
CA GLY A 164 -1.23 8.06 9.67
C GLY A 164 -0.70 6.64 9.86
N SER A 165 -0.99 5.73 8.92
CA SER A 165 -0.46 4.38 8.90
C SER A 165 1.07 4.38 8.80
N THR A 166 1.66 5.21 7.95
CA THR A 166 3.12 5.34 7.85
C THR A 166 3.73 5.78 9.20
N ALA A 167 3.13 6.77 9.85
CA ALA A 167 3.57 7.24 11.16
C ALA A 167 3.42 6.15 12.25
N MET A 168 2.30 5.43 12.26
CA MET A 168 2.03 4.32 13.18
C MET A 168 3.04 3.18 12.99
N LEU A 169 3.31 2.79 11.76
CA LEU A 169 4.29 1.74 11.43
C LEU A 169 5.70 2.12 11.87
N LYS A 170 6.11 3.37 11.64
CA LYS A 170 7.41 3.88 12.13
C LYS A 170 7.48 3.87 13.66
N TRP A 171 6.39 4.24 14.34
CA TRP A 171 6.31 4.19 15.80
C TRP A 171 6.37 2.75 16.32
N LEU A 172 5.61 1.81 15.74
CA LEU A 172 5.63 0.40 16.08
C LEU A 172 7.03 -0.19 15.90
N TYR A 173 7.72 0.12 14.80
CA TYR A 173 9.09 -0.31 14.58
C TYR A 173 10.00 0.13 15.72
N GLY A 174 9.92 1.41 16.13
CA GLY A 174 10.72 1.94 17.23
C GLY A 174 10.39 1.31 18.59
N ARG A 175 9.14 0.91 18.82
CA ARG A 175 8.73 0.18 20.03
C ARG A 175 9.24 -1.26 20.05
N VAL A 176 9.21 -1.95 18.92
CA VAL A 176 9.65 -3.35 18.80
C VAL A 176 11.18 -3.47 18.80
N ASN A 177 11.90 -2.57 18.13
CA ASN A 177 13.35 -2.66 17.91
C ASN A 177 14.19 -1.74 18.83
N GLY A 178 13.55 -0.94 19.68
CA GLY A 178 14.19 0.07 20.53
C GLY A 178 14.57 1.35 19.78
N SER A 179 14.32 2.51 20.41
CA SER A 179 14.56 3.83 19.82
C SER A 179 16.05 4.13 19.52
N GLU A 180 16.98 3.45 20.20
CA GLU A 180 18.43 3.58 19.98
C GLU A 180 18.95 2.71 18.83
N GLY A 181 18.35 1.52 18.61
CA GLY A 181 18.70 0.62 17.49
C GLY A 181 18.34 1.21 16.13
N ALA A 182 17.21 1.94 16.08
CA ALA A 182 16.78 2.67 14.89
C ALA A 182 17.74 3.80 14.50
N LYS A 183 18.32 4.53 15.47
CA LYS A 183 19.33 5.58 15.22
C LYS A 183 20.70 5.03 14.83
N LYS A 184 21.14 3.91 15.42
CA LYS A 184 22.45 3.28 15.09
C LYS A 184 22.48 2.64 13.71
N ARG A 185 21.36 2.06 13.22
CA ARG A 185 21.28 1.45 11.89
C ARG A 185 21.10 2.44 10.74
N SER A 186 20.65 3.67 11.00
CA SER A 186 20.50 4.72 9.98
C SER A 186 21.79 5.49 9.68
N VAL A 187 22.86 5.29 10.46
CA VAL A 187 24.17 5.92 10.23
C VAL A 187 25.05 4.94 9.47
N PRO A 188 25.57 5.27 8.27
CA PRO A 188 26.53 4.42 7.58
C PRO A 188 27.73 4.17 8.49
N ARG A 189 28.07 2.91 8.75
CA ARG A 189 29.28 2.55 9.49
C ARG A 189 30.48 2.91 8.62
N ASN A 190 30.96 4.14 8.75
CA ASN A 190 32.16 4.60 8.08
C ASN A 190 33.31 3.72 8.57
N ARG A 191 33.80 2.80 7.72
CA ARG A 191 34.99 2.00 8.02
C ARG A 191 36.16 2.97 8.09
N LYS A 192 36.54 3.38 9.30
CA LYS A 192 37.92 3.75 9.58
C LYS A 192 38.77 2.51 9.29
N ARG A 193 39.41 2.51 8.12
CA ARG A 193 40.61 1.71 7.87
C ARG A 193 41.77 2.56 8.38
N GLU A 194 42.28 2.19 9.55
CA GLU A 194 43.68 2.39 9.91
C GLU A 194 44.47 1.19 9.39
#